data_AF-A0A7K3XMQ6-F1
#
_entry.id   AF-A0A7K3XMQ6-F1
#
_cell.length_a   1.000
_cell.length_b   1.000
_cell.length_c   1.000
_cell.angle_alpha   90.00
_cell.angle_beta   90.00
_cell.angle_gamma   90.00
#
_symmetry.space_group_name_H-M   'P 1'
#
loop_
_entity.id
_entity.type
_entity.pdbx_description
1 polymer ?
#
loop_
_entity_poly.entity_id
_entity_poly.type
_entity_poly.pdbx_seq_one_letter_code
_entity_poly.pdbx_strand_id
1 'polypeptide(L)'
;RIGAETAYLFSLLNTRLPAWFKQYSWNEVVKHVKTSFLPDGIGMNEYQETQFPLIISSAEKAIFECLYLTPEKLDIMEVYQIMSGLVNLRPGLLQKLLDGCSSVKVKRLFLYMAKKANHQWFQFLDLSSINLGEGDRNIISNGAYDSEFRITISKELAQL
;
A
#
# COMPACT_ATOMS: atom_id res chain seq x y z
N ARG A 1 -6.91 13.62 -16.53
CA ARG A 1 -6.18 12.39 -16.93
C ARG A 1 -7.03 11.73 -18.02
N ILE A 2 -6.49 11.47 -19.22
CA ILE A 2 -7.19 10.74 -20.30
C ILE A 2 -6.32 9.53 -20.61
N GLY A 3 -6.68 8.40 -20.02
CA GLY A 3 -6.07 7.09 -20.17
C GLY A 3 -6.88 6.13 -19.30
N ALA A 4 -7.22 4.95 -19.81
CA ALA A 4 -8.07 3.99 -19.10
C ALA A 4 -7.53 3.75 -17.68
N GLU A 5 -8.35 4.01 -16.66
CA GLU A 5 -7.92 3.91 -15.28
C GLU A 5 -7.92 2.43 -14.89
N THR A 6 -6.74 1.86 -14.62
CA THR A 6 -6.66 0.47 -14.20
C THR A 6 -7.06 0.34 -12.73
N ALA A 7 -8.16 -0.35 -12.47
CA ALA A 7 -8.57 -0.72 -11.12
C ALA A 7 -7.82 -1.98 -10.66
N TYR A 8 -7.25 -1.95 -9.45
CA TYR A 8 -6.61 -3.11 -8.84
C TYR A 8 -7.53 -3.70 -7.78
N LEU A 9 -7.95 -4.96 -7.98
CA LEU A 9 -8.75 -5.70 -7.02
C LEU A 9 -7.84 -6.62 -6.21
N PHE A 10 -7.73 -6.43 -4.91
CA PHE A 10 -6.93 -7.28 -4.04
C PHE A 10 -7.75 -8.41 -3.43
N SER A 11 -7.12 -9.58 -3.26
CA SER A 11 -7.71 -10.71 -2.53
C SER A 11 -6.64 -11.67 -2.01
N LEU A 12 -7.06 -12.61 -1.17
CA LEU A 12 -6.21 -13.71 -0.72
C LEU A 12 -5.82 -14.64 -1.89
N LEU A 13 -4.71 -15.35 -1.73
CA LEU A 13 -4.12 -16.24 -2.76
C LEU A 13 -5.13 -17.22 -3.40
N ASN A 14 -6.06 -17.75 -2.61
CA ASN A 14 -7.00 -18.78 -3.04
C ASN A 14 -8.39 -18.23 -3.39
N THR A 15 -8.60 -16.91 -3.36
CA THR A 15 -9.89 -16.32 -3.69
C THR A 15 -10.21 -16.51 -5.17
N ARG A 16 -11.44 -16.98 -5.43
CA ARG A 16 -12.00 -17.10 -6.78
C ARG A 16 -13.03 -16.00 -6.98
N LEU A 17 -12.85 -15.21 -8.04
CA LEU A 17 -13.86 -14.23 -8.42
C LEU A 17 -15.13 -14.97 -8.88
N PRO A 18 -16.32 -14.45 -8.53
CA PRO A 18 -17.56 -15.06 -8.93
C PRO A 18 -17.72 -15.03 -10.47
N ALA A 19 -18.51 -15.96 -11.00
CA ALA A 19 -18.69 -16.09 -12.45
C ALA A 19 -19.22 -14.80 -13.09
N TRP A 20 -20.20 -14.16 -12.44
CA TRP A 20 -20.79 -12.91 -12.91
C TRP A 20 -19.73 -11.81 -13.10
N PHE A 21 -18.78 -11.66 -12.17
CA PHE A 21 -17.76 -10.61 -12.23
C PHE A 21 -16.82 -10.80 -13.43
N LYS A 22 -16.47 -12.06 -13.71
CA LYS A 22 -15.58 -12.41 -14.82
C LYS A 22 -16.27 -12.31 -16.19
N GLN A 23 -17.59 -12.52 -16.22
CA GLN A 23 -18.39 -12.46 -17.45
C GLN A 23 -18.86 -11.05 -17.76
N TYR A 24 -18.91 -10.18 -16.75
CA TYR A 24 -19.29 -8.78 -16.92
C TYR A 24 -18.22 -8.01 -17.69
N SER A 25 -18.65 -7.24 -18.70
CA SER A 25 -17.78 -6.36 -19.48
C SER A 25 -17.62 -5.02 -18.76
N TRP A 26 -16.56 -4.91 -17.96
CA TRP A 26 -16.18 -3.67 -17.28
C TRP A 26 -15.73 -2.61 -18.28
N ASN A 27 -16.15 -1.36 -18.08
CA ASN A 27 -15.70 -0.23 -18.88
C ASN A 27 -14.20 0.10 -18.65
N GLU A 28 -13.68 -0.27 -17.48
CA GLU A 28 -12.29 -0.08 -17.07
C GLU A 28 -11.53 -1.39 -16.99
N VAL A 29 -10.20 -1.33 -17.08
CA VAL A 29 -9.35 -2.51 -16.93
C VAL A 29 -9.26 -2.89 -15.44
N VAL A 30 -9.80 -4.05 -15.07
CA VAL A 30 -9.65 -4.60 -13.71
C VAL A 30 -8.52 -5.63 -13.67
N LYS A 31 -7.50 -5.37 -12.85
CA LYS A 31 -6.42 -6.33 -12.56
C LYS A 31 -6.62 -6.96 -11.19
N HIS A 32 -6.76 -8.28 -11.18
CA HIS A 32 -6.90 -9.05 -9.93
C HIS A 32 -5.53 -9.40 -9.35
N VAL A 33 -5.22 -8.85 -8.18
CA VAL A 33 -4.00 -9.10 -7.42
C VAL A 33 -4.30 -10.08 -6.29
N LYS A 34 -3.70 -11.26 -6.35
CA LYS A 34 -3.81 -12.27 -5.30
C LYS A 34 -2.53 -12.30 -4.48
N THR A 35 -2.65 -12.11 -3.17
CA THR A 35 -1.49 -11.99 -2.29
C THR A 35 -1.85 -12.31 -0.84
N SER A 36 -0.84 -12.63 -0.03
CA SER A 36 -0.94 -12.85 1.41
C SER A 36 -0.02 -11.90 2.19
N PHE A 37 0.37 -10.77 1.57
CA PHE A 37 1.31 -9.83 2.19
C PHE A 37 0.74 -9.06 3.38
N LEU A 38 -0.59 -9.07 3.54
CA LEU A 38 -1.32 -8.48 4.65
C LEU A 38 -2.21 -9.55 5.31
N PRO A 39 -2.49 -9.41 6.62
CA PRO A 39 -3.43 -10.28 7.31
C PRO A 39 -4.85 -10.11 6.78
N ASP A 40 -5.63 -11.19 6.85
CA ASP A 40 -7.02 -11.21 6.43
C ASP A 40 -7.92 -10.39 7.37
N GLY A 41 -8.96 -9.77 6.82
CA GLY A 41 -9.95 -8.97 7.55
C GLY A 41 -9.46 -7.65 8.16
N ILE A 42 -8.15 -7.43 8.31
CA ILE A 42 -7.62 -6.19 8.90
C ILE A 42 -7.68 -5.05 7.87
N GLY A 43 -8.20 -3.91 8.32
CA GLY A 43 -8.26 -2.70 7.52
C GLY A 43 -9.29 -2.76 6.40
N MET A 44 -10.38 -3.49 6.62
CA MET A 44 -11.57 -3.49 5.76
C MET A 44 -12.65 -2.60 6.39
N ASN A 45 -13.35 -1.84 5.56
CA ASN A 45 -14.47 -1.01 5.96
C ASN A 45 -15.71 -1.44 5.16
N GLU A 46 -16.88 -1.36 5.79
CA GLU A 46 -18.15 -1.42 5.09
C GLU A 46 -18.46 -0.05 4.50
N TYR A 47 -18.68 -0.02 3.19
CA TYR A 47 -19.11 1.13 2.42
C TYR A 47 -20.54 0.88 1.97
N GLN A 48 -21.46 1.74 2.39
CA GLN A 48 -22.86 1.62 2.02
C GLN A 48 -23.05 2.21 0.62
N GLU A 49 -23.20 1.34 -0.37
CA GLU A 49 -23.67 1.71 -1.69
C GLU A 49 -25.21 1.63 -1.72
N THR A 50 -25.85 2.39 -2.61
CA THR A 50 -27.30 2.62 -2.67
C THR A 50 -28.17 1.36 -2.52
N GLN A 51 -27.68 0.20 -2.97
CA GLN A 51 -28.44 -1.04 -3.02
C GLN A 51 -27.88 -2.18 -2.16
N PHE A 52 -26.62 -2.08 -1.70
CA PHE A 52 -25.97 -3.15 -0.93
C PHE A 52 -24.68 -2.64 -0.27
N PRO A 53 -24.27 -3.25 0.87
CA PRO A 53 -22.98 -2.96 1.48
C PRO A 53 -21.84 -3.55 0.64
N LEU A 54 -20.78 -2.77 0.47
CA LEU A 54 -19.50 -3.16 -0.11
C LEU A 54 -18.44 -3.24 0.98
N ILE A 55 -17.60 -4.28 0.94
CA ILE A 55 -16.42 -4.32 1.80
C ILE A 55 -15.22 -3.82 1.00
N ILE A 56 -14.63 -2.71 1.44
CA ILE A 56 -13.52 -2.03 0.77
C ILE A 56 -12.31 -1.89 1.69
N SER A 57 -11.12 -1.72 1.11
CA SER A 57 -9.93 -1.34 1.86
C SER A 57 -10.13 0.01 2.55
N SER A 58 -9.84 0.07 3.83
CA SER A 58 -9.61 1.33 4.56
C SER A 58 -8.42 2.08 3.95
N ALA A 59 -8.30 3.38 4.21
CA ALA A 59 -7.17 4.18 3.71
C ALA A 59 -5.82 3.61 4.18
N GLU A 60 -5.75 3.10 5.41
CA GLU A 60 -4.57 2.43 5.96
C GLU A 60 -4.19 1.18 5.17
N LYS A 61 -5.16 0.36 4.78
CA LYS A 61 -4.91 -0.84 3.97
C LYS A 61 -4.59 -0.49 2.52
N ALA A 62 -5.33 0.46 1.94
CA ALA A 62 -5.20 0.86 0.55
C ALA A 62 -3.80 1.41 0.24
N ILE A 63 -3.20 2.20 1.15
CA ILE A 63 -1.83 2.68 0.93
C ILE A 63 -0.80 1.55 0.93
N PHE A 64 -0.98 0.49 1.74
CA PHE A 64 -0.12 -0.70 1.68
C PHE A 64 -0.24 -1.44 0.35
N GLU A 65 -1.45 -1.51 -0.20
CA GLU A 65 -1.75 -2.09 -1.52
C GLU A 65 -1.10 -1.27 -2.65
N CYS A 66 -1.14 0.07 -2.56
CA CYS A 66 -0.41 0.94 -3.48
C CYS A 66 1.10 0.68 -3.42
N LEU A 67 1.69 0.66 -2.22
CA LEU A 67 3.12 0.38 -2.02
C LEU A 67 3.53 -1.02 -2.49
N TYR A 68 2.62 -1.99 -2.41
CA TYR A 68 2.85 -3.33 -2.94
C TYR A 68 3.02 -3.30 -4.47
N LEU A 69 2.27 -2.44 -5.15
CA LEU A 69 2.30 -2.24 -6.60
C LEU A 69 3.46 -1.34 -7.07
N THR A 70 4.06 -0.56 -6.18
CA THR A 70 5.20 0.33 -6.49
C THR A 70 6.53 -0.44 -6.61
N PRO A 71 7.44 -0.05 -7.52
CA PRO A 71 7.29 0.94 -8.60
C PRO A 71 6.77 0.34 -9.91
N GLU A 72 6.54 -0.97 -9.96
CA GLU A 72 6.32 -1.72 -11.21
C GLU A 72 4.98 -1.39 -11.89
N LYS A 73 3.96 -1.07 -11.10
CA LYS A 73 2.58 -0.84 -11.57
C LYS A 73 2.06 0.55 -11.22
N LEU A 74 2.58 1.15 -10.16
CA LEU A 74 2.27 2.51 -9.74
C LEU A 74 3.58 3.27 -9.55
N ASP A 75 3.61 4.52 -10.03
CA ASP A 75 4.78 5.38 -9.88
C ASP A 75 5.03 5.72 -8.40
N ILE A 76 6.31 5.79 -8.03
CA ILE A 76 6.72 5.99 -6.64
C ILE A 76 6.39 7.40 -6.13
N MET A 77 6.48 8.42 -7.01
CA MET A 77 6.17 9.81 -6.65
C MET A 77 4.67 10.01 -6.53
N GLU A 78 3.88 9.43 -7.43
CA GLU A 78 2.41 9.43 -7.31
C GLU A 78 1.95 8.79 -5.99
N VAL A 79 2.51 7.64 -5.63
CA VAL A 79 2.16 6.97 -4.36
C VAL A 79 2.62 7.78 -3.15
N TYR A 80 3.78 8.45 -3.21
CA TYR A 80 4.19 9.38 -2.15
C TYR A 80 3.23 10.56 -2.00
N GLN A 81 2.78 11.17 -3.10
CA GLN A 81 1.80 12.27 -3.07
C GLN A 81 0.47 11.83 -2.47
N ILE A 82 0.02 10.60 -2.75
CA ILE A 82 -1.16 10.03 -2.09
C ILE A 82 -0.88 9.90 -0.59
N MET A 83 0.25 9.30 -0.20
CA MET A 83 0.59 9.10 1.20
C MET A 83 0.70 10.41 1.98
N SER A 84 1.28 11.46 1.41
CA SER A 84 1.44 12.74 2.09
C SER A 84 0.10 13.41 2.42
N GLY A 85 -0.96 13.13 1.65
CA GLY A 85 -2.32 13.57 1.94
C GLY A 85 -3.04 12.78 3.05
N LEU A 86 -2.51 11.64 3.50
CA LEU A 86 -3.16 10.76 4.48
C LEU A 86 -2.90 11.20 5.93
N VAL A 87 -3.34 12.40 6.30
CA VAL A 87 -3.08 13.01 7.62
C VAL A 87 -3.90 12.42 8.77
N ASN A 88 -4.95 11.64 8.47
CA ASN A 88 -5.92 11.13 9.46
C ASN A 88 -5.90 9.59 9.62
N LEU A 89 -4.79 8.93 9.32
CA LEU A 89 -4.68 7.48 9.50
C LEU A 89 -4.67 7.10 10.99
N ARG A 90 -5.31 5.99 11.33
CA ARG A 90 -5.40 5.49 12.71
C ARG A 90 -4.13 4.72 13.09
N PRO A 91 -3.32 5.18 14.06
CA PRO A 91 -2.07 4.51 14.43
C PRO A 91 -2.26 3.05 14.83
N GLY A 92 -3.30 2.75 15.61
CA GLY A 92 -3.56 1.37 16.06
C GLY A 92 -3.90 0.40 14.92
N LEU A 93 -4.48 0.89 13.81
CA LEU A 93 -4.72 0.05 12.63
C LEU A 93 -3.45 -0.08 11.78
N LEU A 94 -2.70 1.01 11.61
CA LEU A 94 -1.40 0.99 10.96
C LEU A 94 -0.44 0.03 11.63
N GLN A 95 -0.36 0.03 12.97
CA GLN A 95 0.46 -0.89 13.75
C GLN A 95 0.12 -2.34 13.42
N LYS A 96 -1.17 -2.71 13.47
CA LYS A 96 -1.63 -4.07 13.12
C LYS A 96 -1.28 -4.46 11.69
N LEU A 97 -1.40 -3.53 10.74
CA LEU A 97 -1.01 -3.78 9.34
C LEU A 97 0.50 -3.93 9.20
N LEU A 98 1.31 -3.12 9.87
CA LEU A 98 2.78 -3.19 9.85
C LEU A 98 3.28 -4.51 10.46
N ASP A 99 2.79 -4.86 11.64
CA ASP A 99 3.19 -6.09 12.34
C ASP A 99 2.78 -7.34 11.55
N GLY A 100 1.58 -7.32 10.96
CA GLY A 100 1.08 -8.42 10.13
C GLY A 100 1.63 -8.44 8.70
N CYS A 101 2.33 -7.40 8.25
CA CYS A 101 2.80 -7.32 6.87
C CYS A 101 4.04 -8.21 6.67
N SER A 102 3.93 -9.18 5.75
CA SER A 102 5.06 -10.06 5.41
C SER A 102 5.99 -9.46 4.34
N SER A 103 5.58 -8.37 3.68
CA SER A 103 6.41 -7.68 2.69
C SER A 103 7.35 -6.67 3.33
N VAL A 104 8.63 -7.01 3.41
CA VAL A 104 9.70 -6.08 3.84
C VAL A 104 9.74 -4.82 2.97
N LYS A 105 9.50 -4.96 1.66
CA LYS A 105 9.43 -3.84 0.71
C LYS A 105 8.39 -2.81 1.15
N VAL A 106 7.16 -3.27 1.41
CA VAL A 106 6.04 -2.41 1.78
C VAL A 106 6.29 -1.72 3.11
N LYS A 107 6.75 -2.46 4.13
CA LYS A 107 7.05 -1.89 5.44
C LYS A 107 8.08 -0.77 5.37
N ARG A 108 9.21 -1.00 4.69
CA ARG A 108 10.28 0.00 4.59
C ARG A 108 9.85 1.22 3.78
N LEU A 109 9.18 1.03 2.65
CA LEU A 109 8.64 2.15 1.88
C LEU A 109 7.61 2.95 2.66
N PHE A 110 6.71 2.27 3.39
CA PHE A 110 5.70 2.92 4.22
C PHE A 110 6.35 3.81 5.27
N LEU A 111 7.29 3.27 6.06
CA LEU A 111 7.93 4.04 7.12
C LEU A 111 8.79 5.18 6.58
N TYR A 112 9.53 4.94 5.50
CA TYR A 112 10.31 5.99 4.83
C TYR A 112 9.42 7.14 4.38
N MET A 113 8.37 6.85 3.61
CA MET A 113 7.49 7.88 3.06
C MET A 113 6.68 8.58 4.15
N ALA A 114 6.23 7.85 5.18
CA ALA A 114 5.48 8.43 6.29
C ALA A 114 6.33 9.36 7.15
N LYS A 115 7.59 8.96 7.43
CA LYS A 115 8.56 9.81 8.12
C LYS A 115 8.89 11.05 7.29
N LYS A 116 9.13 10.87 5.99
CA LYS A 116 9.42 11.97 5.07
C LYS A 116 8.27 12.97 4.95
N ALA A 117 7.03 12.49 4.92
CA ALA A 117 5.83 13.33 4.93
C ALA A 117 5.57 14.02 6.28
N ASN A 118 6.37 13.73 7.31
CA ASN A 118 6.27 14.30 8.65
C ASN A 118 4.87 14.16 9.28
N HIS A 119 4.27 12.98 9.12
CA HIS A 119 2.94 12.70 9.65
C HIS A 119 2.91 12.70 11.18
N GLN A 120 2.01 13.49 11.77
CA GLN A 120 1.87 13.55 13.24
C GLN A 120 1.51 12.20 13.86
N TRP A 121 0.76 11.36 13.14
CA TRP A 121 0.39 10.03 13.62
C TRP A 121 1.56 9.04 13.66
N PHE A 122 2.67 9.34 12.97
CA PHE A 122 3.85 8.46 12.88
C PHE A 122 4.49 8.23 14.25
N GLN A 123 4.48 9.25 15.12
CA GLN A 123 5.06 9.17 16.47
C GLN A 123 4.37 8.16 17.39
N PHE A 124 3.15 7.71 17.04
CA PHE A 124 2.39 6.73 17.82
C PHE A 124 2.63 5.28 17.35
N LEU A 125 3.49 5.07 16.36
CA LEU A 125 3.89 3.74 15.93
C LEU A 125 5.04 3.21 16.80
N ASP A 126 4.92 1.97 17.24
CA ASP A 126 6.02 1.25 17.86
C ASP A 126 6.87 0.60 16.77
N LEU A 127 7.98 1.26 16.43
CA LEU A 127 8.89 0.76 15.40
C LEU A 127 9.69 -0.47 15.86
N SER A 128 9.76 -0.72 17.17
CA SER A 128 10.56 -1.82 17.72
C SER A 128 9.92 -3.19 17.48
N SER A 129 8.59 -3.25 17.33
CA SER A 129 7.87 -4.48 17.00
C SER A 129 7.93 -4.83 15.51
N ILE A 130 8.26 -3.86 14.66
CA ILE A 130 8.16 -4.00 13.20
C ILE A 130 9.42 -4.67 12.65
N ASN A 131 9.28 -5.92 12.20
CA ASN A 131 10.37 -6.62 11.53
C ASN A 131 10.65 -6.02 10.14
N LEU A 132 11.73 -5.24 10.00
CA LEU A 132 12.17 -4.68 8.72
C LEU A 132 13.00 -5.65 7.87
N GLY A 133 13.21 -6.87 8.33
CA GLY A 133 14.03 -7.88 7.68
C GLY A 133 15.48 -7.47 7.49
N GLU A 134 16.25 -8.39 6.90
CA GLU A 134 17.68 -8.21 6.68
C GLU A 134 18.02 -7.78 5.26
N GLY A 135 19.21 -7.19 5.12
CA GLY A 135 19.77 -6.77 3.84
C GLY A 135 19.19 -5.46 3.30
N ASP A 136 19.80 -4.94 2.25
CA ASP A 136 19.37 -3.71 1.60
C ASP A 136 18.33 -4.03 0.51
N ARG A 137 17.35 -3.14 0.32
CA ARG A 137 16.33 -3.31 -0.72
C ARG A 137 16.47 -2.24 -1.77
N ASN A 138 16.85 -2.66 -2.97
CA ASN A 138 16.85 -1.79 -4.13
C ASN A 138 15.43 -1.72 -4.72
N ILE A 139 14.74 -0.59 -4.51
CA ILE A 139 13.40 -0.35 -5.06
C ILE A 139 13.50 0.16 -6.49
N ILE A 140 14.45 1.08 -6.74
CA ILE A 140 14.70 1.68 -8.05
C ILE A 140 16.20 1.70 -8.34
N SER A 141 16.59 1.15 -9.49
CA SER A 141 17.96 1.19 -10.00
C SER A 141 18.49 2.62 -10.11
N ASN A 142 19.75 2.84 -9.74
CA ASN A 142 20.41 4.16 -9.74
C ASN A 142 19.72 5.21 -8.86
N GLY A 143 19.01 4.76 -7.82
CA GLY A 143 18.39 5.62 -6.81
C GLY A 143 19.36 6.21 -5.77
N ALA A 144 18.80 6.84 -4.75
CA ALA A 144 19.50 7.29 -3.55
C ALA A 144 19.27 6.27 -2.42
N TYR A 145 20.33 5.95 -1.69
CA TYR A 145 20.27 5.02 -0.57
C TYR A 145 19.90 5.76 0.72
N ASP A 146 18.89 5.24 1.41
CA ASP A 146 18.51 5.62 2.76
C ASP A 146 19.02 4.56 3.74
N SER A 147 19.88 4.96 4.68
CA SER A 147 20.52 4.05 5.62
C SER A 147 19.62 3.64 6.79
N GLU A 148 18.63 4.47 7.15
CA GLU A 148 17.72 4.20 8.26
C GLU A 148 16.80 3.02 7.96
N PHE A 149 16.17 3.03 6.78
CA PHE A 149 15.29 1.95 6.34
C PHE A 149 16.00 0.95 5.41
N ARG A 150 17.28 1.18 5.10
CA ARG A 150 18.11 0.33 4.22
C ARG A 150 17.46 0.09 2.87
N ILE A 151 17.02 1.16 2.22
CA ILE A 151 16.34 1.13 0.92
C ILE A 151 16.98 2.06 -0.09
N THR A 152 16.99 1.67 -1.36
CA THR A 152 17.36 2.54 -2.47
C THR A 152 16.08 3.00 -3.18
N ILE A 153 15.79 4.29 -3.15
CA ILE A 153 14.57 4.92 -3.70
C ILE A 153 14.92 5.93 -4.82
N SER A 154 13.92 6.49 -5.53
CA SER A 154 14.20 7.49 -6.57
C SER A 154 14.91 8.71 -5.97
N LYS A 155 15.87 9.28 -6.71
CA LYS A 155 16.60 10.47 -6.27
C LYS A 155 15.67 11.67 -6.07
N GLU A 156 14.65 11.78 -6.93
CA GLU A 156 13.61 12.80 -6.82
C GLU A 156 12.87 12.70 -5.48
N LEU A 157 12.41 11.50 -5.11
CA LEU A 157 11.78 11.29 -3.82
C LEU A 157 12.76 11.56 -2.67
N ALA A 158 14.04 11.22 -2.82
CA ALA A 158 15.02 11.50 -1.77
C ALA A 158 15.24 13.00 -1.53
N GLN A 159 15.13 13.83 -2.57
CA GLN A 159 15.46 15.25 -2.57
C GLN A 159 14.31 16.19 -2.18
N LEU A 160 13.06 15.71 -2.18
CA LEU A 160 11.90 16.45 -1.67
C LEU A 160 12.08 16.88 -0.21
#